data_AF-A0A3D4BD76-F1
#
_entry.id   AF-A0A3D4BD76-F1
#
_cell.length_a   1.000
_cell.length_b   1.000
_cell.length_c   1.000
_cell.angle_alpha   90.00
_cell.angle_beta   90.00
_cell.angle_gamma   90.00
#
_symmetry.space_group_name_H-M   'P 1'
#
loop_
_entity.id
_entity.type
_entity.pdbx_description
1 polymer ?
#
loop_
_entity_poly.entity_id
_entity_poly.type
_entity_poly.pdbx_seq_one_letter_code
_entity_poly.pdbx_strand_id
1 'polypeptide(L)'
;WADEPTFWNGLPPAAMHAEASRWILGMIARTATIGHYEYDSTGYHNEHYVPYLALAEYARDPHVRRQARQMVHLLLADMALEYFHGAYAGGHSREGNVNTWTQVGPGQGLNYLYFGDEVFDADRHCHGYAIPAIAAAFRPPALLARMALDRDTPHVVRKTKPPRAVYRHVDQPPEPVRKYTWMSRSFALGSTQTGLTEAPAAPIDLTSWDLTWIGSRHKAKIVCNHPYRSPRRFSAFLPELPQRVGRAVATGKPFLQVPDRLFGASPYERMMQHEGTIIVLYQIPEDDLTPYVNCFLPKTHTWCEQEDWIFSDFGDFYVGLRIIGKYRWEDLHESGQDGNWIDGWLLRIEDLHTAVVLEAVEADQAESFRDFCASRCGAHFDLSGW
;
A
#
# COMPACT_ATOMS: atom_id res chain seq x y z
N TRP A 1 33.46 -20.21 6.48
CA TRP A 1 32.15 -20.50 7.11
C TRP A 1 31.65 -21.87 6.68
N ALA A 2 31.65 -22.22 5.39
CA ALA A 2 31.23 -23.57 4.97
C ALA A 2 32.08 -24.71 5.58
N ASP A 3 33.34 -24.40 5.90
CA ASP A 3 34.31 -25.36 6.44
C ASP A 3 34.39 -25.35 7.98
N GLU A 4 33.52 -24.58 8.66
CA GLU A 4 33.46 -24.58 10.12
C GLU A 4 32.83 -25.88 10.62
N PRO A 5 33.36 -26.52 11.69
CA PRO A 5 32.80 -27.76 12.22
C PRO A 5 31.41 -27.55 12.84
N THR A 6 31.14 -26.35 13.34
CA THR A 6 29.88 -25.94 13.99
C THR A 6 29.63 -24.46 13.76
N PHE A 7 28.36 -24.07 13.61
CA PHE A 7 27.95 -22.67 13.54
C PHE A 7 27.75 -22.05 14.93
N TRP A 8 27.46 -20.74 14.98
CA TRP A 8 27.27 -19.94 16.20
C TRP A 8 26.19 -20.48 17.17
N ASN A 9 25.26 -21.30 16.68
CA ASN A 9 24.21 -21.95 17.45
C ASN A 9 24.58 -23.38 17.89
N GLY A 10 25.82 -23.82 17.69
CA GLY A 10 26.31 -25.15 18.05
C GLY A 10 25.87 -26.27 17.10
N LEU A 11 25.15 -25.97 16.02
CA LEU A 11 24.73 -26.97 15.04
C LEU A 11 25.77 -27.20 13.95
N PRO A 12 25.91 -28.43 13.43
CA PRO A 12 26.82 -28.72 12.33
C PRO A 12 26.31 -28.12 11.01
N PRO A 13 27.19 -27.86 10.03
CA PRO A 13 26.79 -27.29 8.74
C PRO A 13 25.68 -28.03 8.01
N ALA A 14 25.66 -29.36 8.09
CA ALA A 14 24.61 -30.16 7.46
C ALA A 14 23.21 -29.86 8.02
N ALA A 15 23.10 -29.67 9.34
CA ALA A 15 21.83 -29.33 9.99
C ALA A 15 21.37 -27.91 9.60
N MET A 16 22.30 -26.96 9.60
CA MET A 16 22.03 -25.58 9.16
C MET A 16 21.59 -25.51 7.70
N HIS A 17 22.26 -26.28 6.83
CA HIS A 17 21.89 -26.36 5.42
C HIS A 17 20.49 -26.95 5.22
N ALA A 18 20.16 -28.02 5.95
CA ALA A 18 18.83 -28.64 5.88
C ALA A 18 17.72 -27.68 6.36
N GLU A 19 17.96 -26.97 7.47
CA GLU A 19 17.01 -25.98 7.96
C GLU A 19 16.84 -24.80 7.00
N ALA A 20 17.93 -24.23 6.51
CA ALA A 20 17.89 -23.13 5.55
C ALA A 20 17.17 -23.54 4.26
N SER A 21 17.47 -24.72 3.72
CA SER A 21 16.82 -25.25 2.51
C SER A 21 15.32 -25.41 2.72
N ARG A 22 14.90 -25.99 3.85
CA ARG A 22 13.49 -26.15 4.21
C ARG A 22 12.77 -24.80 4.30
N TRP A 23 13.39 -23.80 4.91
CA TRP A 23 12.81 -22.46 5.05
C TRP A 23 12.70 -21.73 3.71
N ILE A 24 13.80 -21.69 2.94
CA ILE A 24 13.87 -20.99 1.64
C ILE A 24 12.88 -21.61 0.65
N LEU A 25 12.97 -22.93 0.43
CA LEU A 25 12.10 -23.62 -0.53
C LEU A 25 10.65 -23.61 -0.06
N GLY A 26 10.41 -23.74 1.26
CA GLY A 26 9.07 -23.63 1.83
C GLY A 26 8.48 -22.23 1.66
N MET A 27 9.29 -21.17 1.74
CA MET A 27 8.82 -19.81 1.49
C MET A 27 8.48 -19.60 0.01
N ILE A 28 9.33 -20.05 -0.90
CA ILE A 28 9.06 -20.00 -2.35
C ILE A 28 7.75 -20.73 -2.67
N ALA A 29 7.57 -21.94 -2.15
CA ALA A 29 6.36 -22.73 -2.38
C ALA A 29 5.09 -22.05 -1.84
N ARG A 30 5.17 -21.40 -0.67
CA ARG A 30 4.06 -20.59 -0.14
C ARG A 30 3.80 -19.38 -1.03
N THR A 31 4.81 -18.60 -1.37
CA THR A 31 4.59 -17.40 -2.20
C THR A 31 4.04 -17.72 -3.58
N ALA A 32 4.45 -18.84 -4.17
CA ALA A 32 3.90 -19.32 -5.43
C ALA A 32 2.41 -19.69 -5.37
N THR A 33 1.87 -20.02 -4.19
CA THR A 33 0.47 -20.45 -4.03
C THR A 33 -0.44 -19.36 -3.50
N ILE A 34 0.03 -18.54 -2.54
CA ILE A 34 -0.81 -17.56 -1.85
C ILE A 34 -0.31 -16.10 -1.96
N GLY A 35 0.82 -15.88 -2.66
CA GLY A 35 1.39 -14.55 -2.89
C GLY A 35 2.42 -14.10 -1.85
N HIS A 36 2.96 -12.90 -2.05
CA HIS A 36 3.99 -12.30 -1.21
C HIS A 36 3.38 -11.74 0.09
N TYR A 37 3.98 -12.03 1.25
CA TYR A 37 3.42 -11.68 2.57
C TYR A 37 3.50 -10.20 2.93
N GLU A 38 4.60 -9.53 2.60
CA GLU A 38 4.74 -8.08 2.72
C GLU A 38 4.45 -7.44 1.36
N TYR A 39 3.29 -7.78 0.82
CA TYR A 39 2.88 -7.44 -0.54
C TYR A 39 2.99 -5.96 -0.83
N ASP A 40 3.47 -5.67 -2.04
CA ASP A 40 3.50 -4.33 -2.64
C ASP A 40 4.12 -3.27 -1.69
N SER A 41 4.99 -3.72 -0.77
CA SER A 41 5.67 -2.83 0.15
C SER A 41 6.80 -2.11 -0.56
N THR A 42 6.68 -0.79 -0.64
CA THR A 42 7.72 0.10 -1.13
C THR A 42 9.02 0.01 -0.32
N GLY A 43 8.90 -0.36 0.96
CA GLY A 43 9.98 -0.63 1.91
C GLY A 43 10.59 -2.04 1.80
N TYR A 44 9.73 -3.06 1.87
CA TYR A 44 10.15 -4.44 2.10
C TYR A 44 10.31 -5.26 0.83
N HIS A 45 9.80 -4.81 -0.34
CA HIS A 45 9.96 -5.58 -1.58
C HIS A 45 11.42 -5.96 -1.84
N ASN A 46 12.35 -5.02 -1.68
CA ASN A 46 13.78 -5.27 -1.90
C ASN A 46 14.37 -6.24 -0.87
N GLU A 47 13.90 -6.19 0.38
CA GLU A 47 14.35 -7.10 1.44
C GLU A 47 14.01 -8.56 1.12
N HIS A 48 12.92 -8.81 0.38
CA HIS A 48 12.59 -10.14 -0.12
C HIS A 48 13.28 -10.43 -1.45
N TYR A 49 13.30 -9.47 -2.38
CA TYR A 49 13.82 -9.65 -3.74
C TYR A 49 15.33 -9.94 -3.77
N VAL A 50 16.13 -9.13 -3.07
CA VAL A 50 17.60 -9.17 -3.15
C VAL A 50 18.18 -10.51 -2.70
N PRO A 51 17.75 -11.12 -1.58
CA PRO A 51 18.22 -12.45 -1.19
C PRO A 51 17.94 -13.53 -2.23
N TYR A 52 16.75 -13.52 -2.85
CA TYR A 52 16.44 -14.49 -3.92
C TYR A 52 17.25 -14.23 -5.18
N LEU A 53 17.54 -12.96 -5.52
CA LEU A 53 18.46 -12.63 -6.61
C LEU A 53 19.86 -13.20 -6.35
N ALA A 54 20.39 -13.03 -5.14
CA ALA A 54 21.68 -13.59 -4.77
C ALA A 54 21.70 -15.13 -4.86
N LEU A 55 20.64 -15.80 -4.42
CA LEU A 55 20.49 -17.26 -4.57
C LEU A 55 20.38 -17.68 -6.04
N ALA A 56 19.65 -16.93 -6.86
CA ALA A 56 19.47 -17.22 -8.28
C ALA A 56 20.78 -17.12 -9.09
N GLU A 57 21.71 -16.26 -8.65
CA GLU A 57 23.02 -16.07 -9.29
C GLU A 57 24.07 -17.04 -8.72
N TYR A 58 24.14 -17.19 -7.39
CA TYR A 58 25.31 -17.73 -6.72
C TYR A 58 25.06 -19.04 -5.93
N ALA A 59 23.82 -19.52 -5.81
CA ALA A 59 23.58 -20.79 -5.13
C ALA A 59 24.26 -21.95 -5.86
N ARG A 60 25.00 -22.78 -5.10
CA ARG A 60 25.68 -23.97 -5.62
C ARG A 60 24.71 -25.12 -5.92
N ASP A 61 23.63 -25.22 -5.14
CA ASP A 61 22.58 -26.20 -5.37
C ASP A 61 21.73 -25.80 -6.60
N PRO A 62 21.72 -26.61 -7.68
CA PRO A 62 20.99 -26.28 -8.90
C PRO A 62 19.47 -26.19 -8.72
N HIS A 63 18.89 -26.92 -7.75
CA HIS A 63 17.47 -26.85 -7.44
C HIS A 63 17.14 -25.53 -6.76
N VAL A 64 17.88 -25.14 -5.72
CA VAL A 64 17.71 -23.86 -5.02
C VAL A 64 17.87 -22.70 -6.01
N ARG A 65 18.92 -22.72 -6.83
CA ARG A 65 19.17 -21.69 -7.83
C ARG A 65 17.99 -21.52 -8.80
N ARG A 66 17.44 -22.64 -9.29
CA ARG A 66 16.28 -22.62 -10.20
C ARG A 66 15.02 -22.08 -9.51
N GLN A 67 14.72 -22.54 -8.31
CA GLN A 67 13.54 -22.08 -7.56
C GLN A 67 13.65 -20.60 -7.19
N ALA A 68 14.83 -20.14 -6.74
CA ALA A 68 15.09 -18.74 -6.45
C ALA A 68 14.91 -17.86 -7.70
N ARG A 69 15.39 -18.32 -8.87
CA ARG A 69 15.18 -17.59 -10.13
C ARG A 69 13.69 -17.45 -10.49
N GLN A 70 12.90 -18.50 -10.26
CA GLN A 70 11.44 -18.42 -10.45
C GLN A 70 10.79 -17.43 -9.48
N MET A 71 11.24 -17.41 -8.22
CA MET A 71 10.79 -16.45 -7.22
C MET A 71 11.13 -15.00 -7.59
N VAL A 72 12.33 -14.75 -8.10
CA VAL A 72 12.75 -13.43 -8.63
C VAL A 72 11.81 -12.98 -9.75
N HIS A 73 11.49 -13.86 -10.71
CA HIS A 73 10.52 -13.54 -11.76
C HIS A 73 9.11 -13.27 -11.20
N LEU A 74 8.66 -14.05 -10.22
CA LEU A 74 7.35 -13.87 -9.59
C LEU A 74 7.24 -12.53 -8.87
N LEU A 75 8.27 -12.14 -8.09
CA LEU A 75 8.30 -10.86 -7.40
C LEU A 75 8.35 -9.67 -8.38
N LEU A 76 9.12 -9.77 -9.47
CA LEU A 76 9.15 -8.71 -10.48
C LEU A 76 7.85 -8.61 -11.27
N ALA A 77 7.19 -9.74 -11.55
CA ALA A 77 5.87 -9.73 -12.18
C ALA A 77 4.83 -9.09 -11.25
N ASP A 78 4.89 -9.40 -9.95
CA ASP A 78 4.05 -8.78 -8.94
C ASP A 78 4.25 -7.26 -8.89
N MET A 79 5.50 -6.82 -8.88
CA MET A 79 5.89 -5.41 -8.94
C MET A 79 5.39 -4.73 -10.23
N ALA A 80 5.60 -5.35 -11.38
CA ALA A 80 5.22 -4.78 -12.68
C ALA A 80 3.71 -4.51 -12.79
N LEU A 81 2.88 -5.40 -12.25
CA LEU A 81 1.42 -5.28 -12.35
C LEU A 81 0.86 -4.03 -11.64
N GLU A 82 1.55 -3.47 -10.66
CA GLU A 82 1.08 -2.27 -9.95
C GLU A 82 2.10 -1.13 -10.01
N TYR A 83 3.04 -1.21 -10.95
CA TYR A 83 4.00 -0.15 -11.20
C TYR A 83 3.30 1.05 -11.85
N PHE A 84 3.54 2.26 -11.32
CA PHE A 84 2.98 3.49 -11.87
C PHE A 84 3.96 4.66 -11.72
N HIS A 85 4.71 4.99 -12.79
CA HIS A 85 5.63 6.14 -12.82
C HIS A 85 6.56 6.24 -11.60
N GLY A 86 7.23 5.14 -11.28
CA GLY A 86 8.12 5.04 -10.12
C GLY A 86 7.49 4.72 -8.78
N ALA A 87 6.17 4.80 -8.72
CA ALA A 87 5.37 4.43 -7.57
C ALA A 87 4.90 2.97 -7.69
N TYR A 88 4.38 2.48 -6.56
CA TYR A 88 3.39 1.40 -6.58
C TYR A 88 2.00 2.03 -6.45
N ALA A 89 1.05 1.50 -7.22
CA ALA A 89 -0.34 1.88 -7.16
C ALA A 89 -1.16 0.97 -6.23
N GLY A 90 -2.16 1.56 -5.59
CA GLY A 90 -3.19 0.84 -4.85
C GLY A 90 -2.86 0.62 -3.38
N GLY A 91 -3.43 -0.42 -2.76
CA GLY A 91 -3.16 -0.65 -1.34
C GLY A 91 -1.78 -1.29 -1.09
N HIS A 92 -1.07 -0.83 -0.05
CA HIS A 92 0.30 -1.24 0.23
C HIS A 92 0.45 -1.76 1.65
N SER A 93 1.06 -2.95 1.81
CA SER A 93 1.44 -3.47 3.12
C SER A 93 2.80 -2.92 3.53
N ARG A 94 3.01 -2.79 4.85
CA ARG A 94 4.31 -2.41 5.43
C ARG A 94 4.78 -1.04 4.97
N GLU A 95 3.83 -0.13 4.78
CA GLU A 95 4.08 1.28 4.52
C GLU A 95 3.92 2.07 5.83
N GLY A 96 4.94 2.87 6.16
CA GLY A 96 5.03 3.64 7.41
C GLY A 96 4.47 5.05 7.28
N ASN A 97 5.12 6.01 7.92
CA ASN A 97 4.70 7.41 7.99
C ASN A 97 4.96 8.25 6.72
N VAL A 98 5.29 7.61 5.60
CA VAL A 98 5.45 8.23 4.27
C VAL A 98 4.39 7.77 3.28
N ASN A 99 3.29 7.18 3.77
CA ASN A 99 2.29 6.54 2.94
C ASN A 99 1.48 7.48 2.04
N THR A 100 1.55 8.78 2.29
CA THR A 100 0.98 9.80 1.42
C THR A 100 1.87 10.07 0.21
N TRP A 101 3.09 9.54 0.16
CA TRP A 101 4.04 9.84 -0.90
C TRP A 101 3.95 8.80 -2.02
N THR A 102 3.94 9.26 -3.27
CA THR A 102 3.89 8.41 -4.46
C THR A 102 5.16 7.57 -4.63
N GLN A 103 6.32 8.20 -4.52
CA GLN A 103 7.61 7.55 -4.71
C GLN A 103 8.32 7.45 -3.36
N VAL A 104 8.38 6.24 -2.81
CA VAL A 104 9.01 5.97 -1.50
C VAL A 104 9.79 4.67 -1.47
N GLY A 105 10.72 4.61 -0.52
CA GLY A 105 11.41 3.38 -0.15
C GLY A 105 12.44 2.91 -1.18
N PRO A 106 13.18 1.86 -0.84
CA PRO A 106 14.26 1.35 -1.68
C PRO A 106 13.80 0.70 -2.99
N GLY A 107 12.49 0.40 -3.13
CA GLY A 107 11.91 -0.10 -4.37
C GLY A 107 12.20 0.77 -5.60
N GLN A 108 12.37 2.08 -5.40
CA GLN A 108 12.67 3.06 -6.45
C GLN A 108 13.89 2.69 -7.30
N GLY A 109 14.96 2.17 -6.68
CA GLY A 109 16.14 1.74 -7.43
C GLY A 109 15.83 0.58 -8.38
N LEU A 110 14.98 -0.37 -7.98
CA LEU A 110 14.59 -1.49 -8.85
C LEU A 110 13.61 -1.06 -9.95
N ASN A 111 12.68 -0.17 -9.61
CA ASN A 111 11.75 0.46 -10.57
C ASN A 111 12.51 1.12 -11.72
N TYR A 112 13.48 1.98 -11.40
CA TYR A 112 14.33 2.63 -12.38
C TYR A 112 15.16 1.63 -13.19
N LEU A 113 15.82 0.67 -12.53
CA LEU A 113 16.72 -0.29 -13.21
C LEU A 113 15.99 -1.26 -14.15
N TYR A 114 14.76 -1.65 -13.82
CA TYR A 114 14.06 -2.71 -14.54
C TYR A 114 12.91 -2.24 -15.43
N PHE A 115 12.32 -1.06 -15.18
CA PHE A 115 11.22 -0.52 -15.99
C PHE A 115 11.59 0.80 -16.67
N GLY A 116 12.26 1.72 -15.96
CA GLY A 116 13.00 2.82 -16.56
C GLY A 116 12.19 3.91 -17.27
N ASP A 117 10.91 4.14 -16.92
CA ASP A 117 10.12 5.27 -17.44
C ASP A 117 10.24 6.56 -16.57
N GLU A 118 11.19 6.58 -15.64
CA GLU A 118 11.49 7.72 -14.78
C GLU A 118 12.80 8.42 -15.15
N VAL A 119 12.84 9.73 -14.91
CA VAL A 119 14.09 10.50 -14.96
C VAL A 119 14.97 10.09 -13.80
N PHE A 120 16.24 9.80 -14.08
CA PHE A 120 17.20 9.45 -13.05
C PHE A 120 17.37 10.55 -12.00
N ASP A 121 17.29 10.18 -10.73
CA ASP A 121 17.59 11.00 -9.58
C ASP A 121 18.53 10.22 -8.66
N ALA A 122 19.70 10.78 -8.36
CA ALA A 122 20.71 10.09 -7.57
C ALA A 122 20.25 9.86 -6.11
N ASP A 123 19.50 10.79 -5.51
CA ASP A 123 19.06 10.68 -4.13
C ASP A 123 17.98 9.60 -3.97
N ARG A 124 17.16 9.40 -5.01
CA ARG A 124 16.13 8.35 -5.05
C ARG A 124 16.66 6.99 -5.50
N HIS A 125 17.45 6.96 -6.58
CA HIS A 125 17.81 5.70 -7.25
C HIS A 125 19.13 5.09 -6.75
N CYS A 126 20.07 5.88 -6.22
CA CYS A 126 21.34 5.36 -5.69
C CYS A 126 21.19 4.86 -4.24
N HIS A 127 20.31 3.88 -4.04
CA HIS A 127 20.12 3.24 -2.75
C HIS A 127 20.94 1.95 -2.62
N GLY A 128 21.47 1.64 -1.42
CA GLY A 128 22.28 0.43 -1.18
C GLY A 128 21.58 -0.89 -1.56
N TYR A 129 20.24 -0.94 -1.42
CA TYR A 129 19.42 -2.08 -1.83
C TYR A 129 19.36 -2.30 -3.36
N ALA A 130 19.74 -1.34 -4.19
CA ALA A 130 19.81 -1.50 -5.64
C ALA A 130 21.15 -2.13 -6.09
N ILE A 131 22.21 -2.03 -5.28
CA ILE A 131 23.56 -2.52 -5.62
C ILE A 131 23.55 -4.00 -6.06
N PRO A 132 22.85 -4.92 -5.38
CA PRO A 132 22.82 -6.32 -5.81
C PRO A 132 22.19 -6.52 -7.19
N ALA A 133 21.17 -5.73 -7.54
CA ALA A 133 20.56 -5.74 -8.87
C ALA A 133 21.53 -5.25 -9.95
N ILE A 134 22.29 -4.19 -9.66
CA ILE A 134 23.31 -3.64 -10.56
C ILE A 134 24.44 -4.64 -10.79
N ALA A 135 24.90 -5.30 -9.73
CA ALA A 135 26.02 -6.23 -9.76
C ALA A 135 25.66 -7.62 -10.34
N ALA A 136 24.38 -8.00 -10.34
CA ALA A 136 23.94 -9.30 -10.85
C ALA A 136 24.02 -9.38 -12.39
N ALA A 137 24.25 -10.58 -12.92
CA ALA A 137 24.13 -10.85 -14.35
C ALA A 137 22.66 -11.02 -14.79
N PHE A 138 21.77 -11.35 -13.84
CA PHE A 138 20.34 -11.48 -14.07
C PHE A 138 19.76 -10.26 -14.79
N ARG A 139 19.01 -10.51 -15.86
CA ARG A 139 18.18 -9.50 -16.52
C ARG A 139 16.75 -10.03 -16.59
N PRO A 140 15.75 -9.24 -16.17
CA PRO A 140 14.37 -9.66 -16.31
C PRO A 140 13.98 -9.79 -17.78
N PRO A 141 13.02 -10.67 -18.12
CA PRO A 141 12.46 -10.71 -19.46
C PRO A 141 11.84 -9.35 -19.80
N ALA A 142 12.08 -8.84 -21.01
CA ALA A 142 11.53 -7.56 -21.47
C ALA A 142 9.99 -7.49 -21.39
N LEU A 143 9.31 -8.64 -21.34
CA LEU A 143 7.87 -8.71 -21.09
C LEU A 143 7.47 -8.01 -19.78
N LEU A 144 8.24 -8.13 -18.70
CA LEU A 144 7.88 -7.53 -17.42
C LEU A 144 7.92 -6.00 -17.47
N ALA A 145 8.91 -5.44 -18.15
CA ALA A 145 8.95 -4.00 -18.40
C ALA A 145 7.77 -3.56 -19.28
N ARG A 146 7.44 -4.30 -20.35
CA ARG A 146 6.26 -3.98 -21.15
C ARG A 146 4.97 -4.02 -20.32
N MET A 147 4.80 -5.02 -19.45
CA MET A 147 3.64 -5.09 -18.55
C MET A 147 3.56 -3.87 -17.61
N ALA A 148 4.69 -3.44 -17.03
CA ALA A 148 4.74 -2.29 -16.14
C ALA A 148 4.41 -0.96 -16.85
N LEU A 149 4.73 -0.87 -18.13
CA LEU A 149 4.59 0.34 -18.93
C LEU A 149 3.31 0.36 -19.79
N ASP A 150 2.56 -0.75 -19.84
CA ASP A 150 1.33 -0.87 -20.62
C ASP A 150 0.16 -0.22 -19.88
N ARG A 151 -0.15 1.03 -20.25
CA ARG A 151 -1.23 1.83 -19.65
C ARG A 151 -2.08 2.59 -20.67
N ASP A 152 -1.87 2.34 -21.96
CA ASP A 152 -2.65 2.98 -23.03
C ASP A 152 -4.11 2.50 -23.01
N THR A 153 -4.33 1.25 -22.58
CA THR A 153 -5.66 0.69 -22.33
C THR A 153 -5.85 0.52 -20.83
N PRO A 154 -6.85 1.20 -20.23
CA PRO A 154 -7.17 1.01 -18.83
C PRO A 154 -7.53 -0.45 -18.52
N HIS A 155 -7.05 -0.97 -17.40
CA HIS A 155 -7.25 -2.37 -17.04
C HIS A 155 -7.28 -2.60 -15.53
N VAL A 156 -7.87 -3.74 -15.16
CA VAL A 156 -7.98 -4.17 -13.77
C VAL A 156 -6.88 -5.16 -13.43
N VAL A 157 -6.18 -4.90 -12.34
CA VAL A 157 -5.30 -5.84 -11.67
C VAL A 157 -5.96 -6.35 -10.40
N ARG A 158 -6.07 -7.67 -10.27
CA ARG A 158 -6.58 -8.31 -9.05
C ARG A 158 -5.51 -9.21 -8.48
N LYS A 159 -5.21 -9.04 -7.19
CA LYS A 159 -4.24 -9.87 -6.47
C LYS A 159 -4.86 -10.50 -5.25
N THR A 160 -4.46 -11.73 -4.96
CA THR A 160 -4.70 -12.38 -3.67
C THR A 160 -3.38 -12.46 -2.93
N LYS A 161 -3.36 -12.00 -1.69
CA LYS A 161 -2.18 -11.97 -0.84
C LYS A 161 -2.45 -12.69 0.47
N PRO A 162 -1.43 -13.26 1.13
CA PRO A 162 -1.66 -13.83 2.44
C PRO A 162 -1.91 -12.68 3.44
N PRO A 163 -2.74 -12.90 4.46
CA PRO A 163 -2.96 -11.91 5.50
C PRO A 163 -1.76 -11.78 6.41
N ARG A 164 -1.71 -10.68 7.15
CA ARG A 164 -0.77 -10.54 8.26
C ARG A 164 -1.12 -11.53 9.36
N ALA A 165 -0.13 -12.26 9.85
CA ALA A 165 -0.24 -13.14 11.01
C ALA A 165 -0.69 -12.35 12.24
N VAL A 166 -1.72 -12.88 12.89
CA VAL A 166 -2.31 -12.33 14.10
C VAL A 166 -1.96 -13.28 15.25
N TYR A 167 -1.39 -12.74 16.34
CA TYR A 167 -0.97 -13.53 17.48
C TYR A 167 -2.06 -13.71 18.54
N ARG A 168 -3.01 -12.77 18.63
CA ARG A 168 -3.98 -12.65 19.74
C ARG A 168 -5.25 -11.93 19.28
N HIS A 169 -6.29 -12.04 20.11
CA HIS A 169 -7.57 -11.31 19.98
C HIS A 169 -8.42 -11.66 18.76
N VAL A 170 -8.19 -12.83 18.18
CA VAL A 170 -9.02 -13.36 17.09
C VAL A 170 -9.34 -14.82 17.41
N ASP A 171 -10.59 -15.20 17.20
CA ASP A 171 -11.03 -16.59 17.33
C ASP A 171 -10.93 -17.33 15.99
N GLN A 172 -10.96 -16.57 14.89
CA GLN A 172 -10.84 -17.09 13.54
C GLN A 172 -9.49 -16.71 12.90
N PRO A 173 -8.90 -17.62 12.10
CA PRO A 173 -7.73 -17.26 11.32
C PRO A 173 -8.11 -16.21 10.28
N PRO A 174 -7.19 -15.28 9.94
CA PRO A 174 -7.47 -14.30 8.91
C PRO A 174 -7.62 -14.95 7.54
N GLU A 175 -8.54 -14.42 6.74
CA GLU A 175 -8.75 -14.78 5.35
C GLU A 175 -7.72 -14.13 4.42
N PRO A 176 -7.56 -14.62 3.18
CA PRO A 176 -6.71 -13.97 2.18
C PRO A 176 -7.10 -12.51 1.93
N VAL A 177 -6.09 -11.66 1.79
CA VAL A 177 -6.26 -10.26 1.39
C VAL A 177 -6.61 -10.19 -0.09
N ARG A 178 -7.59 -9.36 -0.43
CA ARG A 178 -8.04 -9.14 -1.82
C ARG A 178 -7.71 -7.73 -2.25
N LYS A 179 -6.94 -7.60 -3.32
CA LYS A 179 -6.59 -6.33 -3.93
C LYS A 179 -7.32 -6.15 -5.25
N TYR A 180 -7.69 -4.90 -5.52
CA TYR A 180 -8.21 -4.44 -6.79
C TYR A 180 -7.50 -3.14 -7.13
N THR A 181 -6.90 -3.06 -8.30
CA THR A 181 -6.24 -1.84 -8.79
C THR A 181 -6.75 -1.59 -10.21
N TRP A 182 -7.31 -0.41 -10.42
CA TRP A 182 -7.63 0.12 -11.74
C TRP A 182 -6.46 0.96 -12.20
N MET A 183 -5.79 0.48 -13.24
CA MET A 183 -4.68 1.16 -13.88
C MET A 183 -5.22 1.91 -15.08
N SER A 184 -5.11 3.24 -15.06
CA SER A 184 -5.46 4.11 -16.19
C SER A 184 -4.19 4.80 -16.72
N ARG A 185 -4.35 5.57 -17.79
CA ARG A 185 -3.24 6.35 -18.36
C ARG A 185 -2.78 7.44 -17.41
N SER A 186 -3.73 8.16 -16.82
CA SER A 186 -3.45 9.41 -16.08
C SER A 186 -3.44 9.22 -14.57
N PHE A 187 -4.06 8.15 -14.07
CA PHE A 187 -4.15 7.83 -12.65
C PHE A 187 -4.22 6.32 -12.42
N ALA A 188 -4.00 5.91 -11.17
CA ALA A 188 -4.29 4.57 -10.69
C ALA A 188 -5.07 4.65 -9.37
N LEU A 189 -6.17 3.91 -9.28
CA LEU A 189 -6.97 3.78 -8.06
C LEU A 189 -6.87 2.33 -7.60
N GLY A 190 -6.46 2.09 -6.37
CA GLY A 190 -6.45 0.73 -5.86
C GLY A 190 -6.83 0.61 -4.40
N SER A 191 -7.30 -0.58 -4.05
CA SER A 191 -7.88 -0.92 -2.77
C SER A 191 -7.45 -2.30 -2.30
N THR A 192 -7.52 -2.52 -0.99
CA THR A 192 -7.09 -3.72 -0.30
C THR A 192 -8.07 -4.05 0.82
N GLN A 193 -8.98 -4.99 0.54
CA GLN A 193 -9.83 -5.54 1.57
C GLN A 193 -9.01 -6.52 2.41
N THR A 194 -8.79 -6.17 3.68
CA THR A 194 -8.14 -7.08 4.62
C THR A 194 -9.09 -8.25 4.89
N GLY A 195 -8.55 -9.46 4.95
CA GLY A 195 -9.31 -10.66 5.34
C GLY A 195 -9.47 -10.80 6.86
N LEU A 196 -9.41 -9.70 7.60
CA LEU A 196 -9.56 -9.71 9.05
C LEU A 196 -11.05 -9.64 9.38
N THR A 197 -11.53 -10.67 10.06
CA THR A 197 -12.96 -10.89 10.31
C THR A 197 -13.43 -10.23 11.60
N GLU A 198 -12.53 -9.94 12.54
CA GLU A 198 -12.86 -9.52 13.90
C GLU A 198 -12.01 -8.33 14.35
N ALA A 199 -12.68 -7.31 14.91
CA ALA A 199 -12.01 -6.33 15.75
C ALA A 199 -11.42 -7.05 16.97
N PRO A 200 -10.23 -6.67 17.46
CA PRO A 200 -9.53 -5.41 17.21
C PRO A 200 -8.36 -5.52 16.22
N ALA A 201 -8.27 -6.58 15.42
CA ALA A 201 -7.12 -6.79 14.54
C ALA A 201 -7.19 -5.89 13.30
N ALA A 202 -6.22 -4.97 13.17
CA ALA A 202 -6.04 -4.13 11.99
C ALA A 202 -4.53 -3.80 11.76
N PRO A 203 -3.94 -4.11 10.59
CA PRO A 203 -2.50 -3.95 10.33
C PRO A 203 -2.04 -2.52 10.55
N ILE A 204 -0.93 -2.35 11.27
CA ILE A 204 -0.42 -1.03 11.71
C ILE A 204 0.27 -0.23 10.59
N ASP A 205 0.84 -0.92 9.61
CA ASP A 205 1.59 -0.36 8.50
C ASP A 205 0.84 -0.78 7.21
N LEU A 206 -0.21 -0.06 6.84
CA LEU A 206 -1.03 -0.36 5.66
C LEU A 206 -1.59 0.92 5.05
N THR A 207 -1.51 1.07 3.73
CA THR A 207 -2.40 1.95 2.98
C THR A 207 -3.52 1.07 2.44
N SER A 208 -4.74 1.20 2.96
CA SER A 208 -5.85 0.29 2.59
C SER A 208 -6.37 0.58 1.19
N TRP A 209 -6.27 1.83 0.75
CA TRP A 209 -6.55 2.26 -0.62
C TRP A 209 -5.88 3.62 -0.89
N ASP A 210 -5.64 3.92 -2.16
CA ASP A 210 -5.29 5.28 -2.59
C ASP A 210 -5.68 5.53 -4.05
N LEU A 211 -5.90 6.81 -4.37
CA LEU A 211 -5.80 7.33 -5.73
C LEU A 211 -4.43 7.98 -5.89
N THR A 212 -3.68 7.57 -6.90
CA THR A 212 -2.33 8.05 -7.19
C THR A 212 -2.23 8.48 -8.65
N TRP A 213 -1.49 9.57 -8.92
CA TRP A 213 -1.17 10.03 -10.28
C TRP A 213 0.29 10.49 -10.36
N ILE A 214 0.73 10.97 -11.52
CA ILE A 214 2.08 11.48 -11.70
C ILE A 214 2.25 12.77 -10.89
N GLY A 215 3.14 12.73 -9.91
CA GLY A 215 3.60 13.92 -9.19
C GLY A 215 4.38 13.57 -7.94
N SER A 216 4.89 14.60 -7.26
CA SER A 216 5.83 14.43 -6.16
C SER A 216 5.14 14.20 -4.82
N ARG A 217 5.49 13.11 -4.12
CA ARG A 217 5.12 12.85 -2.72
C ARG A 217 3.60 13.02 -2.49
N HIS A 218 3.20 13.69 -1.42
CA HIS A 218 1.80 13.94 -1.03
C HIS A 218 1.02 14.86 -1.99
N LYS A 219 1.66 15.42 -3.02
CA LYS A 219 0.97 16.28 -3.99
C LYS A 219 0.20 15.50 -5.06
N ALA A 220 0.40 14.19 -5.11
CA ALA A 220 -0.15 13.32 -6.14
C ALA A 220 -0.88 12.09 -5.58
N LYS A 221 -1.55 12.28 -4.43
CA LYS A 221 -2.20 11.19 -3.70
C LYS A 221 -3.48 11.65 -3.00
N ILE A 222 -4.50 10.79 -2.98
CA ILE A 222 -5.67 10.88 -2.09
C ILE A 222 -5.76 9.56 -1.32
N VAL A 223 -5.97 9.64 0.00
CA VAL A 223 -6.04 8.47 0.89
C VAL A 223 -6.92 8.79 2.10
N CYS A 224 -7.56 7.75 2.64
CA CYS A 224 -8.26 7.84 3.93
C CYS A 224 -7.65 6.94 5.00
N ASN A 225 -7.91 7.29 6.25
CA ASN A 225 -7.61 6.47 7.41
C ASN A 225 -8.56 6.77 8.58
N HIS A 226 -9.13 5.75 9.20
CA HIS A 226 -9.58 5.84 10.60
C HIS A 226 -8.37 5.49 11.49
N PRO A 227 -7.78 6.45 12.22
CA PRO A 227 -6.52 6.24 12.94
C PRO A 227 -6.70 5.44 14.24
N TYR A 228 -7.18 4.20 14.13
CA TYR A 228 -7.49 3.29 15.22
C TYR A 228 -6.28 3.08 16.16
N ARG A 229 -6.44 3.37 17.45
CA ARG A 229 -5.34 3.41 18.44
C ARG A 229 -5.45 2.42 19.59
N SER A 230 -6.38 1.47 19.51
CA SER A 230 -6.57 0.47 20.57
C SER A 230 -5.28 -0.28 20.90
N PRO A 231 -4.90 -0.40 22.20
CA PRO A 231 -3.81 -1.29 22.62
C PRO A 231 -4.02 -2.76 22.19
N ARG A 232 -5.28 -3.19 22.01
CA ARG A 232 -5.57 -4.54 21.53
C ARG A 232 -5.15 -4.72 20.06
N ARG A 233 -5.27 -3.67 19.22
CA ARG A 233 -4.72 -3.66 17.85
C ARG A 233 -3.23 -4.00 17.85
N PHE A 234 -2.46 -3.27 18.65
CA PHE A 234 -1.01 -3.41 18.65
C PHE A 234 -0.57 -4.79 19.14
N SER A 235 -1.15 -5.26 20.25
CA SER A 235 -0.83 -6.59 20.81
C SER A 235 -1.35 -7.77 19.97
N ALA A 236 -2.18 -7.52 18.96
CA ALA A 236 -2.55 -8.51 17.95
C ALA A 236 -1.37 -8.81 16.99
N PHE A 237 -0.47 -7.85 16.75
CA PHE A 237 0.65 -7.97 15.80
C PHE A 237 2.04 -7.80 16.42
N LEU A 238 2.13 -7.36 17.66
CA LEU A 238 3.37 -7.12 18.39
C LEU A 238 3.47 -8.06 19.59
N PRO A 239 4.70 -8.39 20.04
CA PRO A 239 4.90 -9.36 21.12
C PRO A 239 4.37 -8.86 22.48
N GLU A 240 4.33 -7.56 22.73
CA GLU A 240 3.89 -6.97 24.00
C GLU A 240 2.40 -7.17 24.29
N LEU A 241 2.07 -7.27 25.58
CA LEU A 241 0.69 -7.42 26.07
C LEU A 241 -0.08 -6.08 26.05
N PRO A 242 -1.43 -6.11 25.95
CA PRO A 242 -2.27 -4.91 25.87
C PRO A 242 -1.99 -3.85 26.96
N GLN A 243 -1.64 -4.28 28.17
CA GLN A 243 -1.39 -3.41 29.32
C GLN A 243 -0.11 -2.55 29.16
N ARG A 244 0.81 -2.95 28.28
CA ARG A 244 2.11 -2.27 28.07
C ARG A 244 2.31 -1.76 26.65
N VAL A 245 1.69 -2.40 25.67
CA VAL A 245 1.96 -2.14 24.25
C VAL A 245 1.66 -0.69 23.85
N GLY A 246 0.63 -0.06 24.42
CA GLY A 246 0.32 1.35 24.15
C GLY A 246 1.51 2.28 24.47
N ARG A 247 2.14 2.09 25.64
CA ARG A 247 3.33 2.85 26.04
C ARG A 247 4.55 2.47 25.19
N ALA A 248 4.76 1.19 24.92
CA ALA A 248 5.90 0.74 24.11
C ALA A 248 5.84 1.30 22.68
N VAL A 249 4.66 1.28 22.06
CA VAL A 249 4.42 1.86 20.74
C VAL A 249 4.58 3.37 20.77
N ALA A 250 4.05 4.06 21.78
CA ALA A 250 4.21 5.51 21.89
C ALA A 250 5.70 5.93 21.97
N THR A 251 6.55 5.12 22.61
CA THR A 251 7.99 5.38 22.69
C THR A 251 8.73 5.02 21.40
N GLY A 252 8.49 3.84 20.84
CA GLY A 252 9.26 3.33 19.69
C GLY A 252 8.75 3.78 18.31
N LYS A 253 7.45 4.08 18.22
CA LYS A 253 6.73 4.49 17.00
C LYS A 253 5.67 5.56 17.31
N PRO A 254 6.07 6.74 17.81
CA PRO A 254 5.14 7.78 18.26
C PRO A 254 4.13 8.21 17.18
N PHE A 255 4.52 8.17 15.90
CA PHE A 255 3.65 8.46 14.76
C PHE A 255 2.38 7.59 14.68
N LEU A 256 2.38 6.38 15.28
CA LEU A 256 1.18 5.53 15.35
C LEU A 256 0.13 6.04 16.33
N GLN A 257 0.45 7.09 17.10
CA GLN A 257 -0.43 7.70 18.09
C GLN A 257 -0.95 9.07 17.66
N VAL A 258 -0.61 9.53 16.45
CA VAL A 258 -1.01 10.86 15.96
C VAL A 258 -2.47 10.83 15.48
N PRO A 259 -3.35 11.75 15.94
CA PRO A 259 -4.75 11.85 15.50
C PRO A 259 -4.94 12.08 14.00
N ASP A 260 -3.97 12.69 13.34
CA ASP A 260 -4.05 13.11 11.94
C ASP A 260 -3.40 12.10 10.99
N ARG A 261 -3.06 10.92 11.52
CA ARG A 261 -2.37 9.86 10.79
C ARG A 261 -3.19 9.40 9.58
N LEU A 262 -2.52 9.13 8.47
CA LEU A 262 -3.12 8.70 7.20
C LEU A 262 -2.80 7.25 6.77
N PHE A 263 -2.19 6.44 7.64
CA PHE A 263 -1.87 5.02 7.42
C PHE A 263 -2.32 4.09 8.54
N GLY A 264 -2.31 2.81 8.23
CA GLY A 264 -2.82 1.71 9.02
C GLY A 264 -4.26 1.40 8.60
N ALA A 265 -4.64 0.14 8.77
CA ALA A 265 -6.01 -0.28 8.53
C ALA A 265 -6.95 0.13 9.66
N SER A 266 -8.23 0.22 9.34
CA SER A 266 -9.32 0.22 10.31
C SER A 266 -9.93 -1.18 10.42
N PRO A 267 -10.22 -1.72 11.62
CA PRO A 267 -11.01 -2.96 11.71
C PRO A 267 -12.46 -2.75 11.26
N TYR A 268 -12.90 -1.49 11.14
CA TYR A 268 -14.26 -1.08 10.83
C TYR A 268 -14.45 -0.63 9.39
N GLU A 269 -13.41 -0.76 8.54
CA GLU A 269 -13.53 -0.40 7.13
C GLU A 269 -13.98 -1.59 6.27
N ARG A 270 -14.83 -1.29 5.30
CA ARG A 270 -15.18 -2.18 4.20
C ARG A 270 -15.13 -1.39 2.91
N MET A 271 -14.59 -1.98 1.85
CA MET A 271 -14.45 -1.30 0.57
C MET A 271 -14.98 -2.13 -0.58
N MET A 272 -15.56 -1.43 -1.55
CA MET A 272 -15.93 -1.97 -2.85
C MET A 272 -15.37 -1.04 -3.91
N GLN A 273 -14.67 -1.60 -4.88
CA GLN A 273 -14.14 -0.85 -6.01
C GLN A 273 -14.64 -1.46 -7.32
N HIS A 274 -14.98 -0.59 -8.26
CA HIS A 274 -15.21 -0.93 -9.65
C HIS A 274 -14.53 0.11 -10.52
N GLU A 275 -13.50 -0.31 -11.26
CA GLU A 275 -12.71 0.55 -12.13
C GLU A 275 -12.21 1.81 -11.39
N GLY A 276 -12.43 3.00 -11.95
CA GLY A 276 -12.07 4.29 -11.36
C GLY A 276 -12.94 4.75 -10.19
N THR A 277 -13.84 3.91 -9.68
CA THR A 277 -14.77 4.25 -8.59
C THR A 277 -14.60 3.35 -7.37
N ILE A 278 -14.54 3.94 -6.18
CA ILE A 278 -14.46 3.23 -4.90
C ILE A 278 -15.50 3.77 -3.91
N ILE A 279 -16.04 2.88 -3.09
CA ILE A 279 -16.83 3.19 -1.91
C ILE A 279 -16.11 2.58 -0.72
N VAL A 280 -15.78 3.40 0.27
CA VAL A 280 -15.14 2.99 1.52
C VAL A 280 -16.06 3.33 2.69
N LEU A 281 -16.60 2.30 3.31
CA LEU A 281 -17.57 2.35 4.40
C LEU A 281 -16.83 2.20 5.73
N TYR A 282 -17.24 2.97 6.73
CA TYR A 282 -16.73 2.89 8.10
C TYR A 282 -17.90 2.75 9.08
N GLN A 283 -17.81 1.75 9.97
CA GLN A 283 -18.75 1.55 11.07
C GLN A 283 -18.02 1.57 12.42
N ILE A 284 -17.70 2.78 12.89
CA ILE A 284 -16.85 3.01 14.06
C ILE A 284 -17.69 2.98 15.34
N PRO A 285 -17.30 2.19 16.36
CA PRO A 285 -17.99 2.20 17.66
C PRO A 285 -17.89 3.54 18.40
N GLU A 286 -18.93 3.88 19.16
CA GLU A 286 -18.95 5.09 20.01
C GLU A 286 -17.81 5.13 21.05
N ASP A 287 -17.34 3.97 21.50
CA ASP A 287 -16.26 3.83 22.49
C ASP A 287 -14.85 3.78 21.87
N ASP A 288 -14.73 3.99 20.56
CA ASP A 288 -13.43 4.13 19.91
C ASP A 288 -12.66 5.37 20.42
N LEU A 289 -11.34 5.26 20.52
CA LEU A 289 -10.49 6.37 20.98
C LEU A 289 -10.35 7.49 19.94
N THR A 290 -10.65 7.18 18.68
CA THR A 290 -10.55 8.07 17.52
C THR A 290 -11.80 7.93 16.64
N PRO A 291 -12.98 8.36 17.11
CA PRO A 291 -14.26 8.12 16.44
C PRO A 291 -14.46 9.03 15.21
N TYR A 292 -13.53 8.95 14.25
CA TYR A 292 -13.52 9.76 13.04
C TYR A 292 -12.65 9.11 11.95
N VAL A 293 -12.86 9.57 10.72
CA VAL A 293 -12.04 9.24 9.55
C VAL A 293 -11.34 10.49 9.07
N ASN A 294 -10.09 10.34 8.65
CA ASN A 294 -9.28 11.37 8.00
C ASN A 294 -9.24 11.08 6.50
N CYS A 295 -9.61 12.05 5.66
CA CYS A 295 -9.37 12.00 4.21
C CYS A 295 -8.37 13.09 3.82
N PHE A 296 -7.28 12.73 3.16
CA PHE A 296 -6.28 13.67 2.71
C PHE A 296 -6.53 14.10 1.26
N LEU A 297 -6.50 15.42 1.03
CA LEU A 297 -6.57 16.02 -0.30
C LEU A 297 -5.39 16.98 -0.53
N PRO A 298 -4.69 16.92 -1.67
CA PRO A 298 -3.55 17.80 -1.93
C PRO A 298 -4.00 19.24 -2.19
N LYS A 299 -3.18 20.21 -1.73
CA LYS A 299 -3.35 21.66 -1.99
C LYS A 299 -2.93 22.10 -3.39
N THR A 300 -2.31 21.22 -4.18
CA THR A 300 -1.86 21.53 -5.55
C THR A 300 -3.00 21.71 -6.54
N HIS A 301 -4.23 21.39 -6.14
CA HIS A 301 -5.42 21.48 -6.97
C HIS A 301 -6.51 22.27 -6.25
N THR A 302 -7.38 22.91 -7.03
CA THR A 302 -8.54 23.62 -6.50
C THR A 302 -9.69 22.64 -6.30
N TRP A 303 -10.25 22.63 -5.09
CA TRP A 303 -11.40 21.81 -4.73
C TRP A 303 -12.65 22.66 -4.70
N CYS A 304 -13.73 22.20 -5.33
CA CYS A 304 -15.02 22.89 -5.32
C CYS A 304 -16.12 21.98 -4.76
N GLU A 305 -16.85 22.47 -3.78
CA GLU A 305 -18.04 21.78 -3.25
C GLU A 305 -19.28 22.13 -4.06
N GLN A 306 -20.06 21.12 -4.45
CA GLN A 306 -21.33 21.26 -5.16
C GLN A 306 -22.25 20.07 -4.84
N GLU A 307 -23.44 20.33 -4.30
CA GLU A 307 -24.50 19.32 -4.07
C GLU A 307 -23.97 18.02 -3.44
N ASP A 308 -23.35 18.13 -2.26
CA ASP A 308 -22.72 17.06 -1.46
C ASP A 308 -21.44 16.43 -2.04
N TRP A 309 -21.00 16.88 -3.22
CA TRP A 309 -19.74 16.45 -3.83
C TRP A 309 -18.63 17.49 -3.66
N ILE A 310 -17.39 17.01 -3.70
CA ILE A 310 -16.17 17.79 -3.75
C ILE A 310 -15.45 17.38 -5.03
N PHE A 311 -15.30 18.30 -5.97
CA PHE A 311 -14.70 18.02 -7.28
C PHE A 311 -13.37 18.72 -7.46
N SER A 312 -12.54 18.16 -8.33
CA SER A 312 -11.35 18.85 -8.83
C SER A 312 -10.97 18.37 -10.23
N ASP A 313 -10.46 19.31 -11.01
CA ASP A 313 -9.94 19.12 -12.37
C ASP A 313 -8.42 18.96 -12.30
N PHE A 314 -7.91 17.80 -12.71
CA PHE A 314 -6.47 17.48 -12.75
C PHE A 314 -5.87 17.64 -14.16
N GLY A 315 -6.63 18.19 -15.11
CA GLY A 315 -6.25 18.36 -16.51
C GLY A 315 -6.49 17.09 -17.32
N ASP A 316 -5.75 16.03 -17.01
CA ASP A 316 -5.82 14.76 -17.75
C ASP A 316 -6.93 13.83 -17.25
N PHE A 317 -7.46 14.09 -16.05
CA PHE A 317 -8.54 13.35 -15.43
C PHE A 317 -9.33 14.25 -14.47
N TYR A 318 -10.54 13.83 -14.12
CA TYR A 318 -11.39 14.50 -13.15
C TYR A 318 -11.62 13.62 -11.93
N VAL A 319 -11.72 14.23 -10.76
CA VAL A 319 -12.05 13.53 -9.51
C VAL A 319 -13.29 14.12 -8.89
N GLY A 320 -14.18 13.24 -8.44
CA GLY A 320 -15.30 13.55 -7.58
C GLY A 320 -15.22 12.76 -6.28
N LEU A 321 -15.42 13.44 -5.17
CA LEU A 321 -15.48 12.85 -3.83
C LEU A 321 -16.84 13.17 -3.21
N ARG A 322 -17.58 12.17 -2.75
CA ARG A 322 -18.78 12.36 -1.95
C ARG A 322 -18.58 11.79 -0.57
N ILE A 323 -18.76 12.63 0.45
CA ILE A 323 -18.69 12.22 1.85
C ILE A 323 -20.10 11.96 2.35
N ILE A 324 -20.36 10.75 2.85
CA ILE A 324 -21.62 10.42 3.53
C ILE A 324 -21.40 10.64 5.02
N GLY A 325 -21.88 11.77 5.52
CA GLY A 325 -21.79 12.16 6.92
C GLY A 325 -21.15 13.54 7.10
N LYS A 326 -21.16 14.04 8.34
CA LYS A 326 -20.60 15.35 8.68
C LYS A 326 -19.08 15.34 8.60
N TYR A 327 -18.54 16.37 7.95
CA TYR A 327 -17.11 16.59 7.89
C TYR A 327 -16.74 18.07 8.05
N ARG A 328 -15.46 18.33 8.35
CA ARG A 328 -14.86 19.67 8.30
C ARG A 328 -13.50 19.63 7.62
N TRP A 329 -13.13 20.75 7.02
CA TRP A 329 -11.79 20.97 6.47
C TRP A 329 -10.83 21.43 7.56
N GLU A 330 -9.67 20.80 7.61
CA GLU A 330 -8.54 21.20 8.45
C GLU A 330 -7.30 21.38 7.58
N ASP A 331 -6.46 22.34 7.93
CA ASP A 331 -5.10 22.42 7.38
C ASP A 331 -4.25 21.30 7.96
N LEU A 332 -3.65 20.48 7.10
CA LEU A 332 -2.66 19.50 7.50
C LEU A 332 -1.28 19.96 7.07
N HIS A 333 -0.43 20.23 8.06
CA HIS A 333 0.97 20.54 7.85
C HIS A 333 1.84 19.75 8.83
N GLU A 334 2.74 18.94 8.28
CA GLU A 334 3.79 18.28 9.04
C GLU A 334 5.14 18.76 8.52
N SER A 335 5.88 19.50 9.35
CA SER A 335 7.20 19.99 9.00
C SER A 335 8.20 18.84 8.98
N GLY A 336 8.89 18.66 7.86
CA GLY A 336 9.97 17.68 7.69
C GLY A 336 11.37 18.30 7.76
N GLN A 337 12.41 17.48 7.61
CA GLN A 337 13.81 17.93 7.53
C GLN A 337 14.04 18.97 6.42
N ASP A 338 13.23 18.94 5.36
CA ASP A 338 13.20 19.93 4.26
C ASP A 338 11.93 20.79 4.25
N GLY A 339 11.20 20.87 5.37
CA GLY A 339 10.00 21.69 5.52
C GLY A 339 8.70 21.13 4.94
N ASN A 340 8.70 19.95 4.29
CA ASN A 340 7.53 19.41 3.57
C ASN A 340 7.36 17.89 3.80
N TRP A 341 7.05 17.45 5.02
CA TRP A 341 6.68 16.04 5.22
C TRP A 341 5.29 15.78 4.64
N ILE A 342 4.31 16.58 5.06
CA ILE A 342 2.95 16.61 4.50
C ILE A 342 2.46 18.06 4.44
N ASP A 343 1.89 18.47 3.32
CA ASP A 343 1.11 19.70 3.18
C ASP A 343 -0.14 19.43 2.33
N GLY A 344 -1.32 19.66 2.91
CA GLY A 344 -2.58 19.45 2.23
C GLY A 344 -3.77 19.80 3.10
N TRP A 345 -4.94 19.39 2.64
CA TRP A 345 -6.18 19.45 3.37
C TRP A 345 -6.47 18.10 4.03
N LEU A 346 -7.09 18.16 5.19
CA LEU A 346 -7.64 17.00 5.89
C LEU A 346 -9.14 17.20 6.06
N LEU A 347 -9.95 16.33 5.45
CA LEU A 347 -11.35 16.22 5.81
C LEU A 347 -11.45 15.34 7.05
N ARG A 348 -11.85 15.94 8.16
CA ARG A 348 -12.22 15.19 9.37
C ARG A 348 -13.68 14.81 9.26
N ILE A 349 -13.96 13.52 9.11
CA ILE A 349 -15.32 12.98 9.01
C ILE A 349 -15.68 12.40 10.38
N GLU A 350 -16.72 12.95 11.01
CA GLU A 350 -17.00 12.72 12.44
C GLU A 350 -18.18 11.77 12.69
N ASP A 351 -18.96 11.47 11.66
CA ASP A 351 -20.05 10.50 11.80
C ASP A 351 -19.47 9.09 11.92
N LEU A 352 -20.00 8.33 12.88
CA LEU A 352 -19.56 6.98 13.20
C LEU A 352 -19.87 5.96 12.10
N HIS A 353 -20.96 6.20 11.37
CA HIS A 353 -21.44 5.41 10.25
C HIS A 353 -21.30 6.27 9.00
N THR A 354 -20.13 6.23 8.39
CA THR A 354 -19.75 7.13 7.29
C THR A 354 -19.24 6.38 6.08
N ALA A 355 -19.27 7.03 4.92
CA ALA A 355 -18.61 6.54 3.73
C ALA A 355 -17.86 7.64 2.99
N VAL A 356 -16.84 7.22 2.26
CA VAL A 356 -16.17 8.01 1.24
C VAL A 356 -16.42 7.34 -0.10
N VAL A 357 -17.11 8.03 -1.01
CA VAL A 357 -17.23 7.63 -2.41
C VAL A 357 -16.27 8.47 -3.21
N LEU A 358 -15.36 7.85 -3.94
CA LEU A 358 -14.45 8.53 -4.85
C LEU A 358 -14.63 7.97 -6.26
N GLU A 359 -14.68 8.86 -7.23
CA GLU A 359 -14.68 8.53 -8.65
C GLU A 359 -13.59 9.33 -9.35
N ALA A 360 -12.77 8.66 -10.15
CA ALA A 360 -11.76 9.25 -11.02
C ALA A 360 -12.00 8.76 -12.47
N VAL A 361 -12.00 9.69 -13.41
CA VAL A 361 -12.35 9.44 -14.82
C VAL A 361 -11.38 10.20 -15.72
N GLU A 362 -10.88 9.56 -16.79
CA GLU A 362 -10.05 10.25 -17.78
C GLU A 362 -10.82 11.44 -18.38
N ALA A 363 -10.16 12.58 -18.59
CA ALA A 363 -10.84 13.79 -19.03
C ALA A 363 -11.51 13.60 -20.40
N ASP A 364 -10.95 12.75 -21.26
CA ASP A 364 -11.51 12.42 -22.58
C ASP A 364 -12.73 11.48 -22.57
N GLN A 365 -13.07 10.93 -21.39
CA GLN A 365 -14.30 10.15 -21.19
C GLN A 365 -15.48 11.01 -20.72
N ALA A 366 -15.24 12.28 -20.40
CA ALA A 366 -16.28 13.27 -20.10
C ALA A 366 -16.28 14.38 -21.16
N GLU A 367 -17.43 14.99 -21.43
CA GLU A 367 -17.52 16.10 -22.38
C GLU A 367 -16.77 17.35 -21.88
N SER A 368 -16.85 17.62 -20.57
CA SER A 368 -16.09 18.65 -19.89
C SER A 368 -16.10 18.40 -18.38
N PHE A 369 -15.25 19.12 -17.63
CA PHE A 369 -15.31 19.11 -16.16
C PHE A 369 -16.69 19.54 -15.63
N ARG A 370 -17.36 20.49 -16.30
CA ARG A 370 -18.71 20.92 -15.92
C ARG A 370 -19.73 19.80 -16.06
N ASP A 371 -19.65 19.04 -17.16
CA ASP A 371 -20.58 17.92 -17.42
C ASP A 371 -20.29 16.74 -16.48
N PHE A 372 -19.01 16.53 -16.15
CA PHE A 372 -18.61 15.61 -15.08
C PHE A 372 -19.28 16.00 -13.75
N CYS A 373 -19.15 17.24 -13.29
CA CYS A 373 -19.82 17.68 -12.05
C CYS A 373 -21.35 17.55 -12.15
N ALA A 374 -21.97 18.08 -13.21
CA ALA A 374 -23.42 18.11 -13.37
C ALA A 374 -24.05 16.70 -13.39
N SER A 375 -23.40 15.73 -14.03
CA SER A 375 -23.87 14.34 -14.07
C SER A 375 -23.85 13.67 -12.70
N ARG A 376 -22.85 13.95 -11.85
CA ARG A 376 -22.75 13.38 -10.49
C ARG A 376 -23.69 14.08 -9.51
N CYS A 377 -23.83 15.40 -9.59
CA CYS A 377 -24.81 16.16 -8.81
C CYS A 377 -26.26 15.74 -9.15
N GLY A 378 -26.56 15.53 -10.43
CA GLY A 378 -27.87 15.06 -10.88
C GLY A 378 -28.18 13.59 -10.55
N ALA A 379 -27.18 12.79 -10.16
CA ALA A 379 -27.38 11.41 -9.78
C ALA A 379 -27.99 11.32 -8.37
N HIS A 380 -29.20 10.76 -8.28
CA HIS A 380 -29.83 10.50 -6.99
C HIS A 380 -29.25 9.23 -6.36
N PHE A 381 -28.76 9.36 -5.13
CA PHE A 381 -28.37 8.23 -4.30
C PHE A 381 -29.41 8.08 -3.19
N ASP A 382 -30.16 7.00 -3.22
CA ASP A 382 -31.10 6.69 -2.16
C ASP A 382 -30.32 6.20 -0.93
N LEU A 383 -30.17 7.09 0.04
CA LEU A 383 -29.53 6.82 1.33
C LEU A 383 -30.56 6.59 2.45
N SER A 384 -31.83 6.35 2.12
CA SER A 384 -32.88 6.14 3.14
C SER A 384 -32.66 4.91 4.02
N GLY A 385 -31.86 3.95 3.57
CA GLY A 385 -31.42 2.78 4.33
C GLY A 385 -30.00 2.87 4.88
N TRP A 386 -29.37 4.05 4.82
CA TRP A 386 -28.03 4.32 5.36
C TRP A 386 -28.03 4.35 6.89
#